data_AF-A0A4Q2KMD7-F1
#
_entry.id   AF-A0A4Q2KMD7-F1
#
_cell.length_a   1.000
_cell.length_b   1.000
_cell.length_c   1.000
_cell.angle_alpha   90.00
_cell.angle_beta   90.00
_cell.angle_gamma   90.00
#
_symmetry.space_group_name_H-M   'P 1'
#
loop_
_entity.id
_entity.type
_entity.pdbx_description
1 polymer ?
#
loop_
_entity_poly.entity_id
_entity_poly.type
_entity_poly.pdbx_seq_one_letter_code
_entity_poly.pdbx_strand_id
1 'polypeptide(L)'
;MAVRLAMVGMAALLLAGCGSEGSGTVEGEDGTVAHYKVDEASGEVNATLETADGTATMRSGADVPVELPRGFTIYPGAKVTTNTVFEQADANGALVTMESDASPEEMVAFYRKQAEAAGVEIGLNMNTDTMQMIGGDAPDGATFSFTATRKDGGTTAQLMVGEAFR
;
A
#
# COMPACT_ATOMS: atom_id res chain seq x y z
N MET A 1 -28.07 -57.99 -22.99
CA MET A 1 -27.86 -58.59 -21.64
C MET A 1 -26.71 -57.81 -21.01
N ALA A 2 -26.93 -56.60 -20.50
CA ALA A 2 -27.61 -56.23 -19.26
C ALA A 2 -26.89 -56.75 -17.99
N VAL A 3 -26.22 -55.80 -17.31
CA VAL A 3 -26.31 -55.53 -15.86
C VAL A 3 -25.26 -56.16 -14.90
N ARG A 4 -24.43 -55.25 -14.36
CA ARG A 4 -23.93 -55.06 -12.96
C ARG A 4 -22.69 -55.78 -12.40
N LEU A 5 -21.70 -54.96 -12.03
CA LEU A 5 -20.99 -54.81 -10.72
C LEU A 5 -19.74 -53.93 -11.00
N ALA A 6 -19.20 -52.99 -10.20
CA ALA A 6 -19.49 -52.28 -8.95
C ALA A 6 -18.47 -51.10 -8.96
N MET A 7 -18.86 -49.83 -8.87
CA MET A 7 -18.93 -49.03 -7.63
C MET A 7 -17.61 -48.92 -6.83
N VAL A 8 -16.79 -47.89 -7.12
CA VAL A 8 -15.99 -47.06 -6.19
C VAL A 8 -15.70 -45.75 -6.98
N GLY A 9 -15.96 -44.52 -6.56
CA GLY A 9 -16.19 -43.96 -5.24
C GLY A 9 -15.23 -42.78 -5.03
N MET A 10 -15.74 -41.55 -5.20
CA MET A 10 -15.44 -40.35 -4.42
C MET A 10 -14.01 -39.75 -4.39
N ALA A 11 -13.87 -38.56 -4.97
CA ALA A 11 -13.35 -37.32 -4.36
C ALA A 11 -13.19 -36.27 -5.48
N ALA A 12 -14.14 -35.37 -5.75
CA ALA A 12 -14.41 -34.20 -4.91
C ALA A 12 -13.12 -33.64 -4.28
N LEU A 13 -12.18 -33.19 -5.11
CA LEU A 13 -11.23 -32.16 -4.69
C LEU A 13 -12.03 -30.87 -4.52
N LEU A 14 -12.61 -30.77 -3.33
CA LEU A 14 -13.24 -29.61 -2.77
C LEU A 14 -12.26 -28.45 -2.88
N LEU A 15 -12.66 -27.43 -3.64
CA LEU A 15 -12.19 -26.05 -3.55
C LEU A 15 -12.54 -25.47 -2.18
N ALA A 16 -12.00 -26.06 -1.11
CA ALA A 16 -12.14 -25.63 0.27
C ALA A 16 -10.74 -25.39 0.85
N GLY A 17 -10.04 -24.44 0.24
CA GLY A 17 -8.86 -23.79 0.79
C GLY A 17 -9.14 -22.30 1.03
N CYS A 18 -10.33 -21.97 1.56
CA CYS A 18 -10.54 -20.70 2.26
C CYS A 18 -9.94 -20.89 3.67
N GLY A 19 -8.61 -21.04 3.71
CA GLY A 19 -7.84 -21.29 4.91
C GLY A 19 -7.27 -19.98 5.41
N SER A 20 -7.61 -19.62 6.63
CA SER A 20 -7.07 -18.51 7.42
C SER A 20 -5.58 -18.73 7.74
N GLU A 21 -4.74 -18.87 6.73
CA GLU A 21 -3.30 -18.97 6.93
C GLU A 21 -2.76 -17.56 7.09
N GLY A 22 -2.63 -17.13 8.34
CA GLY A 22 -1.98 -15.88 8.77
C GLY A 22 -0.49 -15.81 8.44
N SER A 23 0.03 -16.71 7.59
CA SER A 23 1.34 -16.61 6.98
C SER A 23 1.45 -17.59 5.82
N GLY A 24 2.26 -17.28 4.81
CA GLY A 24 2.51 -18.19 3.69
C GLY A 24 3.78 -17.84 2.94
N THR A 25 4.19 -18.74 2.06
CA THR A 25 5.34 -18.55 1.16
C THR A 25 4.89 -18.74 -0.27
N VAL A 26 5.26 -17.81 -1.15
CA VAL A 26 4.97 -17.85 -2.58
C VAL A 26 6.30 -17.86 -3.32
N GLU A 27 6.53 -18.90 -4.11
CA GLU A 27 7.68 -19.01 -5.00
C GLU A 27 7.28 -18.57 -6.41
N GLY A 28 7.97 -17.57 -6.96
CA GLY A 28 7.83 -17.13 -8.34
C GLY A 28 8.56 -18.06 -9.32
N GLU A 29 8.12 -18.11 -10.57
CA GLU A 29 8.77 -18.87 -11.65
C GLU A 29 10.21 -18.41 -11.95
N ASP A 30 10.57 -17.21 -11.48
CA ASP A 30 11.88 -16.57 -11.58
C ASP A 30 12.82 -16.89 -10.40
N GLY A 31 12.37 -17.69 -9.43
CA GLY A 31 13.13 -18.03 -8.23
C GLY A 31 13.00 -17.03 -7.09
N THR A 32 12.14 -16.02 -7.23
CA THR A 32 11.82 -15.06 -6.17
C THR A 32 10.97 -15.74 -5.09
N VAL A 33 11.34 -15.58 -3.82
CA VAL A 33 10.60 -16.15 -2.68
C VAL A 33 9.96 -15.03 -1.86
N ALA A 34 8.64 -15.03 -1.77
CA ALA A 34 7.86 -14.09 -0.98
C ALA A 34 7.30 -14.78 0.26
N HIS A 35 7.66 -14.30 1.44
CA HIS A 35 7.03 -14.67 2.70
C HIS A 35 6.04 -13.60 3.12
N TYR A 36 4.86 -13.98 3.58
CA TYR A 36 3.94 -13.05 4.22
C TYR A 36 3.49 -13.60 5.57
N LYS A 37 3.12 -12.69 6.47
CA LYS A 37 2.57 -12.96 7.79
C LYS A 37 1.55 -11.88 8.15
N VAL A 38 0.36 -12.29 8.50
CA VAL A 38 -0.70 -11.45 9.06
C VAL A 38 -0.67 -11.63 10.57
N ASP A 39 -0.49 -10.55 11.30
CA ASP A 39 -0.65 -10.52 12.74
C ASP A 39 -2.15 -10.58 13.07
N GLU A 40 -2.61 -11.69 13.61
CA GLU A 40 -4.04 -11.91 13.87
C GLU A 40 -4.61 -11.00 14.98
N ALA A 41 -3.75 -10.40 15.81
CA ALA A 41 -4.17 -9.53 16.91
C ALA A 41 -4.43 -8.08 16.44
N SER A 42 -3.60 -7.58 15.54
CA SER A 42 -3.67 -6.20 15.02
C SER A 42 -4.24 -6.11 13.60
N GLY A 43 -4.26 -7.21 12.86
CA GLY A 43 -4.54 -7.22 11.41
C GLY A 43 -3.38 -6.68 10.57
N GLU A 44 -2.21 -6.41 11.17
CA GLU A 44 -1.03 -5.95 10.45
C GLU A 44 -0.52 -7.04 9.50
N VAL A 45 -0.28 -6.68 8.23
CA VAL A 45 0.32 -7.55 7.24
C VAL A 45 1.80 -7.20 7.10
N ASN A 46 2.66 -8.17 7.34
CA ASN A 46 4.09 -8.11 7.09
C ASN A 46 4.41 -9.02 5.90
N ALA A 47 5.14 -8.53 4.91
CA ALA A 47 5.65 -9.34 3.82
C ALA A 47 7.15 -9.09 3.65
N THR A 48 7.86 -10.12 3.23
CA THR A 48 9.30 -10.12 2.98
C THR A 48 9.52 -10.83 1.65
N LEU A 49 10.19 -10.15 0.73
CA LEU A 49 10.52 -10.66 -0.60
C LEU A 49 12.03 -10.79 -0.70
N GLU A 50 12.52 -12.00 -0.93
CA GLU A 50 13.93 -12.22 -1.24
C GLU A 50 14.13 -12.09 -2.75
N THR A 51 14.90 -11.08 -3.16
CA THR A 51 15.24 -10.81 -4.56
C THR A 51 16.75 -10.95 -4.76
N ALA A 52 17.22 -11.02 -6.02
CA ALA A 52 18.64 -11.04 -6.34
C ALA A 52 19.39 -9.79 -5.84
N ASP A 53 18.68 -8.67 -5.73
CA ASP A 53 19.19 -7.36 -5.31
C ASP A 53 19.08 -7.14 -3.78
N GLY A 54 18.54 -8.11 -3.04
CA GLY A 54 18.40 -8.08 -1.58
C GLY A 54 16.99 -8.37 -1.08
N THR A 55 16.76 -8.13 0.20
CA THR A 55 15.47 -8.36 0.85
C THR A 55 14.63 -7.09 0.81
N ALA A 56 13.43 -7.17 0.24
CA ALA A 56 12.41 -6.14 0.36
C ALA A 56 11.41 -6.50 1.46
N THR A 57 10.99 -5.53 2.26
CA THR A 57 9.98 -5.69 3.31
C THR A 57 8.81 -4.75 3.06
N MET A 58 7.61 -5.22 3.38
CA MET A 58 6.39 -4.43 3.36
C MET A 58 5.66 -4.65 4.67
N ARG A 59 5.19 -3.57 5.29
CA ARG A 59 4.33 -3.62 6.49
C ARG A 59 3.10 -2.78 6.26
N SER A 60 1.91 -3.32 6.47
CA SER A 60 0.64 -2.61 6.25
C SER A 60 -0.31 -2.81 7.43
N GLY A 61 -0.91 -1.72 7.92
CA GLY A 61 -1.87 -1.79 9.03
C GLY A 61 -2.18 -0.41 9.61
N ALA A 62 -3.18 -0.34 10.48
CA ALA A 62 -3.54 0.89 11.18
C ALA A 62 -2.50 1.28 12.25
N ASP A 63 -1.83 0.28 12.84
CA ASP A 63 -0.83 0.45 13.91
C ASP A 63 0.62 0.53 13.38
N VAL A 64 0.82 0.40 12.06
CA VAL A 64 2.15 0.54 11.45
C VAL A 64 2.64 1.98 11.62
N PRO A 65 3.79 2.22 12.28
CA PRO A 65 4.33 3.55 12.46
C PRO A 65 4.49 4.30 11.15
N VAL A 66 4.03 5.55 11.11
CA VAL A 66 4.15 6.39 9.93
C VAL A 66 5.56 6.96 9.86
N GLU A 67 6.34 6.45 8.91
CA GLU A 67 7.69 6.91 8.60
C GLU A 67 7.70 7.44 7.17
N LEU A 68 7.57 8.76 7.02
CA LEU A 68 7.54 9.40 5.71
C LEU A 68 8.94 9.89 5.32
N PRO A 69 9.47 9.52 4.15
CA PRO A 69 10.76 10.02 3.67
C PRO A 69 10.72 11.53 3.36
N ARG A 70 11.89 12.12 3.16
CA ARG A 70 12.09 13.50 2.66
C ARG A 70 11.39 14.60 3.48
N GLY A 71 11.16 14.34 4.76
CA GLY A 71 10.58 15.31 5.70
C GLY A 71 9.09 15.56 5.51
N PHE A 72 8.39 14.70 4.76
CA PHE A 72 6.94 14.75 4.70
C PHE A 72 6.33 14.49 6.07
N THR A 73 5.22 15.16 6.35
CA THR A 73 4.46 15.05 7.59
C THR A 73 2.99 14.81 7.29
N ILE A 74 2.32 14.11 8.21
CA ILE A 74 0.87 13.92 8.14
C ILE A 74 0.16 15.25 8.33
N TYR A 75 -0.92 15.43 7.57
CA TYR A 75 -1.78 16.61 7.68
C TYR A 75 -2.25 16.82 9.13
N PRO A 76 -2.13 18.04 9.69
CA PRO A 76 -2.51 18.30 11.07
C PRO A 76 -3.95 17.93 11.38
N GLY A 77 -4.16 17.09 12.39
CA GLY A 77 -5.49 16.63 12.79
C GLY A 77 -6.09 15.54 11.89
N ALA A 78 -5.37 15.06 10.87
CA ALA A 78 -5.81 13.88 10.13
C ALA A 78 -5.64 12.61 10.96
N LYS A 79 -6.64 11.71 10.85
CA LYS A 79 -6.61 10.38 11.42
C LYS A 79 -6.07 9.41 10.38
N VAL A 80 -4.92 8.80 10.65
CA VAL A 80 -4.40 7.71 9.81
C VAL A 80 -5.27 6.47 10.02
N THR A 81 -5.81 5.94 8.94
CA THR A 81 -6.65 4.72 8.96
C THR A 81 -5.87 3.50 8.54
N THR A 82 -4.89 3.67 7.66
CA THR A 82 -4.01 2.60 7.20
C THR A 82 -2.70 3.23 6.76
N ASN A 83 -1.59 2.61 7.15
CA ASN A 83 -0.27 2.95 6.66
C ASN A 83 0.38 1.70 6.11
N THR A 84 0.99 1.81 4.94
CA THR A 84 1.83 0.77 4.36
C THR A 84 3.22 1.34 4.13
N VAL A 85 4.23 0.74 4.75
CA VAL A 85 5.64 1.06 4.54
C VAL A 85 6.27 -0.03 3.69
N PHE A 86 7.08 0.36 2.73
CA PHE A 86 7.86 -0.51 1.85
C PHE A 86 9.33 -0.12 1.99
N GLU A 87 10.20 -1.10 2.14
CA GLU A 87 11.64 -0.90 2.28
C GLU A 87 12.35 -1.94 1.42
N GLN A 88 13.35 -1.53 0.65
CA GLN A 88 14.21 -2.43 -0.11
C GLN A 88 15.60 -1.80 -0.21
N ALA A 89 16.59 -2.45 0.40
CA ALA A 89 17.96 -1.96 0.47
C ALA A 89 18.05 -0.49 0.90
N ASP A 90 18.38 0.43 -0.01
CA ASP A 90 18.54 1.87 0.23
C ASP A 90 17.32 2.71 -0.19
N ALA A 91 16.18 2.08 -0.50
CA ALA A 91 14.96 2.76 -0.93
C ALA A 91 13.80 2.44 0.01
N ASN A 92 13.15 3.47 0.52
CA ASN A 92 11.93 3.32 1.30
C ASN A 92 10.78 4.17 0.75
N GLY A 93 9.57 3.71 1.02
CA GLY A 93 8.35 4.38 0.62
C GLY A 93 7.21 4.12 1.60
N ALA A 94 6.23 4.99 1.58
CA ALA A 94 5.05 4.91 2.41
C ALA A 94 3.80 5.25 1.60
N LEU A 95 2.74 4.50 1.86
CA LEU A 95 1.38 4.73 1.39
C LEU A 95 0.49 4.91 2.61
N VAL A 96 0.07 6.14 2.87
CA VAL A 96 -0.79 6.47 4.00
C VAL A 96 -2.19 6.79 3.51
N THR A 97 -3.16 6.08 4.04
CA THR A 97 -4.58 6.44 3.93
C THR A 97 -5.01 7.14 5.22
N MET A 98 -5.68 8.28 5.07
CA MET A 98 -6.07 9.13 6.19
C MET A 98 -7.45 9.76 5.97
N GLU A 99 -8.08 10.16 7.07
CA GLU A 99 -9.33 10.90 7.10
C GLU A 99 -9.13 12.25 7.78
N SER A 100 -9.77 13.30 7.29
CA SER A 100 -9.71 14.63 7.88
C SER A 100 -11.01 15.39 7.64
N ASP A 101 -11.38 16.29 8.56
CA ASP A 101 -12.50 17.23 8.36
C ASP A 101 -12.13 18.38 7.40
N ALA A 102 -10.85 18.53 7.06
CA ALA A 102 -10.38 19.55 6.12
C ALA A 102 -10.92 19.31 4.70
N SER A 103 -10.98 20.37 3.89
CA SER A 103 -11.34 20.24 2.48
C SER A 103 -10.22 19.58 1.66
N PRO A 104 -10.54 18.93 0.52
CA PRO A 104 -9.52 18.40 -0.39
C PRO A 104 -8.51 19.47 -0.83
N GLU A 105 -8.98 20.70 -1.04
CA GLU A 105 -8.15 21.84 -1.45
C GLU A 105 -7.11 22.22 -0.39
N GLU A 106 -7.51 22.31 0.87
CA GLU A 106 -6.58 22.61 1.98
C GLU A 106 -5.50 21.52 2.12
N MET A 107 -5.90 20.25 2.03
CA MET A 107 -4.96 19.13 2.11
C MET A 107 -4.01 19.10 0.92
N VAL A 108 -4.52 19.30 -0.31
CA VAL A 108 -3.69 19.35 -1.52
C VAL A 108 -2.70 20.52 -1.46
N ALA A 109 -3.13 21.69 -1.01
CA ALA A 109 -2.25 22.85 -0.84
C ALA A 109 -1.13 22.59 0.18
N PHE A 110 -1.45 21.88 1.27
CA PHE A 110 -0.45 21.47 2.26
C PHE A 110 0.58 20.50 1.68
N TYR A 111 0.15 19.42 1.02
CA TYR A 111 1.08 18.44 0.46
C TYR A 111 1.83 18.93 -0.76
N ARG A 112 1.26 19.85 -1.55
CA ARG A 112 1.99 20.55 -2.63
C ARG A 112 3.21 21.28 -2.08
N LYS A 113 3.05 22.04 -0.98
CA LYS A 113 4.18 22.76 -0.36
C LYS A 113 5.25 21.81 0.16
N GLN A 114 4.86 20.68 0.74
CA GLN A 114 5.82 19.67 1.19
C GLN A 114 6.56 19.03 0.01
N ALA A 115 5.84 18.71 -1.07
CA ALA A 115 6.44 18.16 -2.28
C ALA A 115 7.45 19.14 -2.92
N GLU A 116 7.09 20.42 -3.04
CA GLU A 116 7.99 21.47 -3.53
C GLU A 116 9.22 21.63 -2.62
N ALA A 117 9.04 21.60 -1.30
CA ALA A 117 10.14 21.65 -0.34
C ALA A 117 11.07 20.42 -0.40
N ALA A 118 10.52 19.27 -0.78
CA ALA A 118 11.24 18.03 -1.02
C ALA A 118 11.86 17.93 -2.43
N GLY A 119 11.75 18.98 -3.26
CA GLY A 119 12.32 19.02 -4.61
C GLY A 119 11.54 18.20 -5.65
N VAL A 120 10.29 17.86 -5.37
CA VAL A 120 9.40 17.17 -6.32
C VAL A 120 8.88 18.16 -7.35
N GLU A 121 9.00 17.81 -8.63
CA GLU A 121 8.39 18.52 -9.74
C GLU A 121 6.97 18.00 -9.97
N ILE A 122 5.95 18.82 -9.64
CA ILE A 122 4.56 18.43 -9.82
C ILE A 122 4.17 18.50 -11.30
N GLY A 123 4.13 17.33 -11.96
CA GLY A 123 3.68 17.18 -13.35
C GLY A 123 2.21 16.79 -13.49
N LEU A 124 1.63 16.14 -12.47
CA LEU A 124 0.24 15.71 -12.45
C LEU A 124 -0.59 16.62 -11.54
N ASN A 125 -1.67 17.17 -12.07
CA ASN A 125 -2.66 17.91 -11.31
C ASN A 125 -4.05 17.65 -11.91
N MET A 126 -4.89 16.97 -11.15
CA MET A 126 -6.27 16.66 -11.52
C MET A 126 -7.20 17.22 -10.45
N ASN A 127 -8.24 17.93 -10.90
CA ASN A 127 -9.24 18.51 -10.02
C ASN A 127 -10.62 18.25 -10.61
N THR A 128 -11.47 17.63 -9.82
CA THR A 128 -12.88 17.37 -10.11
C THR A 128 -13.72 17.88 -8.93
N ASP A 129 -15.04 17.90 -9.08
CA ASP A 129 -15.96 18.41 -8.04
C ASP A 129 -15.79 17.74 -6.67
N THR A 130 -15.33 16.48 -6.64
CA THR A 130 -15.23 15.68 -5.40
C THR A 130 -13.83 15.16 -5.12
N MET A 131 -12.93 15.20 -6.09
CA MET A 131 -11.58 14.63 -5.97
C MET A 131 -10.54 15.61 -6.48
N GLN A 132 -9.47 15.78 -5.72
CA GLN A 132 -8.26 16.45 -6.16
C GLN A 132 -7.07 15.51 -6.04
N MET A 133 -6.19 15.53 -7.03
CA MET A 133 -4.99 14.71 -7.09
C MET A 133 -3.82 15.55 -7.58
N ILE A 134 -2.69 15.42 -6.91
CA ILE A 134 -1.41 15.95 -7.34
C ILE A 134 -0.38 14.83 -7.35
N GLY A 135 0.56 14.89 -8.27
CA GLY A 135 1.63 13.91 -8.35
C GLY A 135 2.82 14.45 -9.12
N GLY A 136 3.97 13.83 -8.89
CA GLY A 136 5.21 14.25 -9.50
C GLY A 136 6.39 13.43 -9.03
N ASP A 137 7.53 13.77 -9.60
CA ASP A 137 8.79 13.05 -9.42
C ASP A 137 9.88 14.07 -9.07
N ALA A 138 10.83 13.67 -8.24
CA ALA A 138 12.04 14.45 -8.00
C ALA A 138 13.15 14.01 -8.95
N PRO A 139 14.14 14.88 -9.25
CA PRO A 139 15.25 14.56 -10.16
C PRO A 139 16.10 13.36 -9.74
N ASP A 140 16.08 13.00 -8.46
CA ASP A 140 16.77 11.84 -7.91
C ASP A 140 16.01 10.51 -8.09
N GLY A 141 14.81 10.56 -8.68
CA GLY A 141 13.93 9.42 -8.97
C GLY A 141 12.86 9.15 -7.91
N ALA A 142 12.79 9.97 -6.86
CA ALA A 142 11.82 9.78 -5.78
C ALA A 142 10.42 10.30 -6.17
N THR A 143 9.40 9.48 -5.95
CA THR A 143 8.03 9.71 -6.44
C THR A 143 7.12 10.27 -5.34
N PHE A 144 6.09 10.99 -5.76
CA PHE A 144 5.07 11.54 -4.89
C PHE A 144 3.70 11.51 -5.59
N SER A 145 2.68 11.09 -4.86
CA SER A 145 1.29 11.38 -5.23
C SER A 145 0.44 11.61 -4.00
N PHE A 146 -0.54 12.49 -4.13
CA PHE A 146 -1.52 12.75 -3.10
C PHE A 146 -2.90 12.88 -3.75
N THR A 147 -3.85 12.12 -3.24
CA THR A 147 -5.25 12.14 -3.68
C THR A 147 -6.14 12.44 -2.49
N ALA A 148 -7.07 13.37 -2.64
CA ALA A 148 -8.06 13.72 -1.63
C ALA A 148 -9.45 13.67 -2.25
N THR A 149 -10.34 12.90 -1.65
CA THR A 149 -11.73 12.72 -2.10
C THR A 149 -12.70 13.13 -1.00
N ARG A 150 -13.64 14.00 -1.31
CA ARG A 150 -14.72 14.41 -0.42
C ARG A 150 -15.71 13.24 -0.23
N LYS A 151 -15.99 12.87 1.02
CA LYS A 151 -16.92 11.81 1.39
C LYS A 151 -17.59 12.09 2.73
N ASP A 152 -18.92 11.90 2.82
CA ASP A 152 -19.70 11.91 4.07
C ASP A 152 -19.44 13.12 5.02
N GLY A 153 -19.13 14.28 4.47
CA GLY A 153 -18.86 15.51 5.25
C GLY A 153 -17.39 15.74 5.62
N GLY A 154 -16.49 14.81 5.32
CA GLY A 154 -15.04 14.95 5.48
C GLY A 154 -14.28 14.55 4.21
N THR A 155 -12.97 14.41 4.32
CA THR A 155 -12.07 14.05 3.23
C THR A 155 -11.34 12.76 3.55
N THR A 156 -11.47 11.78 2.67
CA THR A 156 -10.59 10.60 2.64
C THR A 156 -9.44 10.91 1.70
N ALA A 157 -8.22 10.75 2.18
CA ALA A 157 -7.03 11.06 1.42
C ALA A 157 -6.05 9.88 1.42
N GLN A 158 -5.26 9.79 0.35
CA GLN A 158 -4.18 8.84 0.17
C GLN A 158 -2.92 9.60 -0.23
N LEU A 159 -1.86 9.43 0.56
CA LEU A 159 -0.52 9.97 0.31
C LEU A 159 0.40 8.80 -0.04
N MET A 160 1.08 8.89 -1.18
CA MET A 160 2.18 8.01 -1.55
C MET A 160 3.46 8.84 -1.67
N VAL A 161 4.50 8.40 -0.99
CA VAL A 161 5.85 8.96 -1.09
C VAL A 161 6.82 7.81 -1.19
N GLY A 162 7.73 7.84 -2.16
CA GLY A 162 8.73 6.81 -2.33
C GLY A 162 10.07 7.40 -2.73
N GLU A 163 11.15 6.78 -2.28
CA GLU A 163 12.47 7.03 -2.81
C GLU A 163 12.72 6.18 -4.06
N ALA A 164 13.75 6.55 -4.83
CA ALA A 164 14.12 5.78 -6.01
C ALA A 164 14.69 4.42 -5.58
N PHE A 165 14.07 3.32 -6.04
CA PHE A 165 14.68 2.00 -5.99
C PHE A 165 15.94 2.03 -6.88
N ARG A 166 17.11 1.81 -6.30
CA ARG A 166 18.40 1.82 -6.99
C ARG A 166 19.00 0.42 -7.06
#